data_AF-A0A963N8W7-F1
#
_entry.id   AF-A0A963N8W7-F1
#
_cell.length_a   1.000
_cell.length_b   1.000
_cell.length_c   1.000
_cell.angle_alpha   90.00
_cell.angle_beta   90.00
_cell.angle_gamma   90.00
#
_symmetry.space_group_name_H-M   'P 1'
#
loop_
_entity.id
_entity.type
_entity.pdbx_description
1 polymer ?
#
loop_
_entity_poly.entity_id
_entity_poly.type
_entity_poly.pdbx_seq_one_letter_code
_entity_poly.pdbx_strand_id
1 'polypeptide(L)'
;AAGEGYAMKQPKTKRHEPRPYHGYLYRMLTAQGKDSPDGAYGYLVADKMLGGFAVVAYPARYDASGIMTFIVNHDGVVYQKDLGEETSTVGGAMRSYNPDSSWTKVP
;
A
#
# COMPACT_ATOMS: atom_id res chain seq x y z
N ALA A 1 2.93 24.47 11.24
CA ALA A 1 2.80 23.64 10.03
C ALA A 1 4.18 23.51 9.39
N ALA A 2 4.90 22.43 9.71
CA ALA A 2 6.22 22.09 9.18
C ALA A 2 6.48 20.60 9.48
N GLY A 3 5.76 19.70 8.80
CA GLY A 3 5.82 18.26 9.10
C GLY A 3 5.03 17.35 8.15
N GLU A 4 4.29 17.93 7.20
CA GLU A 4 3.46 17.22 6.24
C GLU A 4 4.31 16.83 5.01
N GLY A 5 5.25 15.91 5.17
CA GLY A 5 5.87 15.22 4.03
C GLY A 5 6.85 16.01 3.15
N TYR A 6 7.00 17.33 3.26
CA TYR A 6 8.04 18.08 2.55
C TYR A 6 9.42 17.90 3.20
N ALA A 7 10.13 16.86 2.75
CA ALA A 7 11.56 16.64 2.74
C ALA A 7 12.43 17.42 3.77
N MET A 8 12.42 17.00 5.04
CA MET A 8 13.68 17.03 5.82
C MET A 8 14.60 15.96 5.23
N LYS A 9 15.69 16.37 4.57
CA LYS A 9 16.69 15.47 3.95
C LYS A 9 17.07 14.35 4.92
N GLN A 10 16.76 13.10 4.58
CA GLN A 10 17.23 11.96 5.38
C GLN A 10 18.77 11.90 5.32
N PRO A 11 19.44 11.53 6.42
CA PRO A 11 20.81 11.02 6.31
C PRO A 11 20.81 9.85 5.32
N LYS A 12 21.88 9.71 4.52
CA LYS A 12 21.99 8.69 3.45
C LYS A 12 21.65 7.27 3.93
N THR A 13 21.83 7.00 5.21
CA THR A 13 21.56 5.73 5.90
C THR A 13 20.07 5.36 6.03
N LYS A 14 19.13 6.31 5.89
CA LYS A 14 17.68 6.08 6.04
C LYS A 14 16.88 6.37 4.77
N ARG A 15 17.53 6.65 3.64
CA ARG A 15 16.88 7.05 2.37
C ARG A 15 15.88 6.02 1.81
N HIS A 16 16.02 4.76 2.20
CA HIS A 16 15.16 3.65 1.76
C HIS A 16 14.06 3.30 2.77
N GLU A 17 13.98 4.00 3.90
CA GLU A 17 13.01 3.71 4.96
C GLU A 17 11.71 4.48 4.68
N PRO A 18 10.55 3.78 4.57
CA PRO A 18 9.26 4.40 4.33
C PRO A 18 8.94 5.45 5.39
N ARG A 19 8.52 6.65 4.98
CA ARG A 19 8.08 7.71 5.89
C ARG A 19 6.57 7.79 5.94
N PRO A 20 5.96 7.86 7.13
CA PRO A 20 4.53 8.10 7.23
C PRO A 20 4.15 9.43 6.62
N TYR A 21 3.08 9.44 5.84
CA TYR A 21 2.40 10.64 5.35
C TYR A 21 0.98 10.62 5.91
N HIS A 22 0.61 11.68 6.65
CA HIS A 22 -0.62 11.73 7.47
C HIS A 22 -0.89 10.47 8.31
N GLY A 23 0.17 9.89 8.89
CA GLY A 23 0.05 8.69 9.73
C GLY A 23 0.03 7.36 8.98
N TYR A 24 0.12 7.38 7.64
CA TYR A 24 0.08 6.17 6.82
C TYR A 24 1.41 5.91 6.09
N LEU A 25 1.81 4.65 6.03
CA LEU A 25 2.89 4.16 5.19
C LEU A 25 2.32 3.67 3.86
N TYR A 26 3.06 3.93 2.79
CA TYR A 26 2.64 3.60 1.44
C TYR A 26 3.69 2.69 0.80
N ARG A 27 3.20 1.67 0.08
CA ARG A 27 4.06 0.73 -0.65
C ARG A 27 3.45 0.44 -2.01
N MET A 28 4.29 0.50 -3.04
CA MET A 28 3.92 0.08 -4.39
C MET A 28 3.88 -1.44 -4.47
N LEU A 29 2.83 -1.95 -5.10
CA LEU A 29 2.62 -3.35 -5.42
C LEU A 29 2.95 -3.56 -6.90
N THR A 30 3.64 -4.64 -7.22
CA THR A 30 4.20 -4.87 -8.57
C THR A 30 3.49 -5.99 -9.31
N ALA A 31 2.36 -6.46 -8.79
CA ALA A 31 1.54 -7.51 -9.37
C ALA A 31 0.09 -7.41 -8.85
N GLN A 32 -0.80 -8.18 -9.46
CA GLN A 32 -2.10 -8.54 -8.91
C GLN A 32 -2.25 -10.06 -8.78
N GLY A 33 -3.09 -10.46 -7.83
CA GLY A 33 -3.42 -11.85 -7.55
C GLY A 33 -4.72 -12.29 -8.21
N LYS A 34 -5.10 -13.55 -7.96
CA LYS A 34 -6.23 -14.23 -8.60
C LYS A 34 -7.60 -13.62 -8.27
N ASP A 35 -7.70 -12.92 -7.14
CA ASP A 35 -8.95 -12.32 -6.66
C ASP A 35 -9.12 -10.88 -7.18
N SER A 36 -8.25 -10.43 -8.10
CA SER A 36 -8.42 -9.19 -8.86
C SER A 36 -9.38 -9.41 -10.06
N PRO A 37 -10.16 -8.40 -10.50
CA PRO A 37 -11.09 -8.54 -11.63
C PRO A 37 -10.47 -9.12 -12.90
N ASP A 38 -9.22 -8.78 -13.21
CA ASP A 38 -8.51 -9.25 -14.40
C ASP A 38 -7.61 -10.47 -14.16
N GLY A 39 -7.73 -11.11 -12.98
CA GLY A 39 -6.91 -12.25 -12.59
C GLY A 39 -5.45 -11.90 -12.25
N ALA A 40 -4.61 -12.93 -12.07
CA ALA A 40 -3.25 -12.78 -11.58
C ALA A 40 -2.24 -12.47 -12.70
N TYR A 41 -1.49 -11.38 -12.56
CA TYR A 41 -0.34 -11.08 -13.43
C TYR A 41 0.60 -10.05 -12.79
N GLY A 42 1.83 -9.98 -13.32
CA GLY A 42 2.84 -9.01 -12.90
C GLY A 42 2.72 -7.69 -13.66
N TYR A 43 2.94 -6.57 -12.98
CA TYR A 43 2.89 -5.23 -13.58
C TYR A 43 4.18 -4.83 -14.30
N LEU A 44 5.29 -5.50 -14.00
CA LEU A 44 6.61 -5.16 -14.54
C LEU A 44 6.87 -5.84 -15.88
N VAL A 45 7.20 -5.03 -16.89
CA VAL A 45 7.71 -5.44 -18.20
C VAL A 45 9.01 -4.68 -18.44
N ALA A 46 10.13 -5.41 -18.52
CA ALA A 46 11.47 -4.81 -18.60
C ALA A 46 11.72 -3.73 -17.52
N ASP A 47 11.42 -4.07 -16.26
CA ASP A 47 11.51 -3.20 -15.07
C ASP A 47 10.65 -1.92 -15.11
N LYS A 48 9.70 -1.83 -16.05
CA LYS A 48 8.74 -0.74 -16.16
C LYS A 48 7.34 -1.22 -15.80
N MET A 49 6.59 -0.39 -15.08
CA MET A 49 5.18 -0.67 -14.70
C MET A 49 4.23 -0.46 -15.88
N LEU A 50 4.31 -1.32 -16.90
CA LEU A 50 3.47 -1.24 -18.11
C LEU A 50 2.18 -2.07 -18.00
N GLY A 51 2.17 -3.11 -17.18
CA GLY A 51 0.97 -3.91 -16.93
C GLY A 51 -0.02 -3.23 -15.98
N GLY A 52 0.33 -2.07 -15.41
CA GLY A 52 -0.48 -1.37 -14.42
C GLY A 52 0.32 -1.06 -13.17
N PHE A 53 -0.38 -0.70 -12.11
CA PHE A 53 0.19 -0.47 -10.78
C PHE A 53 -0.88 -0.65 -9.72
N ALA A 54 -0.44 -0.85 -8.48
CA ALA A 54 -1.29 -0.76 -7.31
C ALA A 54 -0.48 -0.25 -6.11
N VAL A 55 -1.20 0.25 -5.11
CA VAL A 55 -0.62 0.80 -3.88
C VAL A 55 -1.37 0.22 -2.69
N VAL A 56 -0.64 -0.12 -1.64
CA VAL A 56 -1.18 -0.34 -0.30
C VAL A 56 -0.84 0.85 0.59
N ALA A 57 -1.82 1.31 1.35
CA ALA A 57 -1.66 2.29 2.42
C ALA A 57 -2.07 1.65 3.74
N TYR A 58 -1.18 1.64 4.73
CA TYR A 58 -1.44 1.06 6.04
C TYR A 58 -0.98 2.00 7.16
N PRO A 59 -1.66 2.04 8.31
CA PRO A 59 -1.28 2.90 9.42
C PRO A 59 0.16 2.62 9.87
N ALA A 60 0.93 3.68 10.08
CA ALA A 60 2.29 3.58 10.61
C ALA A 60 2.32 3.02 12.04
N ARG A 61 1.25 3.27 12.79
CA ARG A 61 0.98 2.69 14.10
C ARG A 61 -0.50 2.30 14.14
N TYR A 62 -0.78 1.01 14.13
CA TYR A 62 -2.13 0.48 14.28
C TYR A 62 -2.79 1.07 15.54
N ASP A 63 -4.09 1.36 15.45
CA ASP A 63 -4.95 1.98 16.48
C ASP A 63 -4.61 3.45 16.83
N ALA A 64 -3.35 3.88 16.68
CA ALA A 64 -2.93 5.25 16.97
C ALA A 64 -3.00 6.19 15.77
N SER A 65 -2.53 5.75 14.60
CA SER A 65 -2.57 6.55 13.36
C SER A 65 -3.70 6.14 12.41
N GLY A 66 -4.38 5.04 12.72
CA GLY A 66 -5.47 4.47 11.94
C GLY A 66 -5.63 2.97 12.22
N ILE A 67 -6.77 2.43 11.81
CA ILE A 67 -7.10 1.00 11.94
C ILE A 67 -7.07 0.33 10.56
N MET A 68 -7.69 0.97 9.58
CA MET A 68 -7.90 0.38 8.25
C MET A 68 -6.63 0.40 7.40
N THR A 69 -6.38 -0.70 6.70
CA THR A 69 -5.47 -0.79 5.56
C THR A 69 -6.26 -0.63 4.27
N PHE A 70 -5.72 0.09 3.31
CA PHE A 70 -6.34 0.36 2.01
C PHE A 70 -5.48 -0.18 0.87
N ILE A 71 -6.11 -0.70 -0.17
CA ILE A 71 -5.47 -1.04 -1.43
C ILE A 71 -6.25 -0.45 -2.60
N VAL A 72 -5.52 -0.03 -3.63
CA VAL A 72 -6.09 0.52 -4.86
C VAL A 72 -5.19 0.17 -6.04
N ASN A 73 -5.78 -0.20 -7.17
CA ASN A 73 -5.08 -0.39 -8.43
C ASN A 73 -5.36 0.77 -9.41
N HIS A 74 -4.87 0.65 -10.64
CA HIS A 74 -5.04 1.64 -11.70
C HIS A 74 -6.51 1.88 -12.13
N ASP A 75 -7.45 1.01 -11.75
CA ASP A 75 -8.89 1.22 -11.99
C ASP A 75 -9.52 2.21 -10.99
N GLY A 76 -8.77 2.59 -9.95
CA GLY A 76 -9.19 3.59 -8.96
C GLY A 76 -10.20 3.07 -7.92
N VAL A 77 -10.52 1.77 -7.93
CA VAL A 77 -11.39 1.17 -6.91
C VAL A 77 -10.60 0.93 -5.62
N VAL A 78 -11.02 1.58 -4.54
CA VAL A 78 -10.38 1.43 -3.23
C VAL A 78 -11.07 0.33 -2.43
N TYR A 79 -10.27 -0.58 -1.89
CA TYR A 79 -10.70 -1.58 -0.92
C TYR A 79 -10.04 -1.31 0.43
N GLN A 80 -10.74 -1.66 1.51
CA GLN A 80 -10.26 -1.55 2.87
C GLN A 80 -10.39 -2.88 3.63
N LYS A 81 -9.46 -3.12 4.55
CA LYS A 81 -9.47 -4.25 5.47
C LYS A 81 -8.77 -3.88 6.76
N ASP A 82 -9.34 -4.30 7.88
CA ASP A 82 -8.66 -4.30 9.16
C ASP A 82 -7.76 -5.54 9.25
N LEU A 83 -6.46 -5.33 9.39
CA LEU A 83 -5.46 -6.40 9.53
C LEU A 83 -5.03 -6.61 10.99
N GLY A 84 -5.63 -5.87 11.94
CA GLY A 84 -5.32 -5.93 13.35
C GLY A 84 -3.91 -5.44 13.66
N GLU A 85 -3.35 -5.93 14.77
CA GLU A 85 -2.01 -5.58 15.25
C GLU A 85 -0.90 -5.92 14.23
N GLU A 86 -1.15 -6.86 13.34
CA GLU A 86 -0.22 -7.28 12.27
C GLU A 86 -0.18 -6.33 11.07
N THR A 87 -0.94 -5.23 11.10
CA THR A 87 -1.05 -4.28 9.98
C THR A 87 0.31 -3.81 9.44
N SER A 88 1.25 -3.45 10.32
CA SER A 88 2.58 -3.00 9.90
C SER A 88 3.40 -4.10 9.25
N THR A 89 3.30 -5.34 9.74
CA THR A 89 3.98 -6.52 9.20
C THR A 89 3.41 -6.91 7.84
N VAL A 90 2.09 -7.07 7.76
CA VAL A 90 1.39 -7.53 6.56
C VAL A 90 1.42 -6.47 5.47
N GLY A 91 1.08 -5.22 5.80
CA GLY A 91 1.13 -4.09 4.86
C GLY A 91 2.55 -3.85 4.33
N GLY A 92 3.55 -3.96 5.22
CA GLY A 92 4.96 -3.84 4.87
C GLY A 92 5.49 -4.98 4.00
N ALA A 93 4.90 -6.17 4.07
CA ALA A 93 5.33 -7.33 3.28
C ALA A 93 4.55 -7.51 1.96
N MET A 94 3.44 -6.79 1.76
CA MET A 94 2.54 -6.96 0.63
C MET A 94 3.25 -6.69 -0.72
N ARG A 95 3.02 -7.55 -1.71
CA ARG A 95 3.63 -7.46 -3.05
C ARG A 95 2.62 -7.41 -4.20
N SER A 96 1.40 -7.86 -3.94
CA SER A 96 0.34 -7.99 -4.94
C SER A 96 -0.96 -7.37 -4.47
N TYR A 97 -1.68 -6.77 -5.40
CA TYR A 97 -3.08 -6.37 -5.23
C TYR A 97 -3.97 -7.60 -5.34
N ASN A 98 -4.60 -8.02 -4.23
CA ASN A 98 -5.45 -9.21 -4.20
C ASN A 98 -6.64 -9.00 -3.23
N PRO A 99 -7.66 -8.22 -3.63
CA PRO A 99 -8.86 -7.97 -2.83
C PRO A 99 -9.76 -9.21 -2.79
N ASP A 100 -9.37 -10.23 -2.02
CA ASP A 100 -10.21 -11.39 -1.74
C ASP A 100 -11.52 -11.02 -1.02
N SER A 101 -12.38 -12.01 -0.76
CA SER A 101 -13.71 -11.81 -0.16
C SER A 101 -13.71 -11.18 1.24
N SER A 102 -12.55 -11.10 1.91
CA SER A 102 -12.42 -10.42 3.21
C SER A 102 -12.16 -8.92 3.09
N TRP A 103 -11.93 -8.40 1.89
CA TRP A 103 -11.79 -6.97 1.63
C TRP A 103 -13.15 -6.33 1.35
N THR A 104 -13.32 -5.12 1.86
CA THR A 104 -14.56 -4.33 1.66
C THR A 104 -14.28 -3.17 0.73
N LYS A 105 -15.10 -2.98 -0.30
CA LYS A 105 -15.01 -1.80 -1.18
C LYS A 105 -15.38 -0.53 -0.38
N VAL A 106 -14.57 0.51 -0.50
CA VAL A 106 -14.88 1.82 0.10
C VAL A 106 -16.05 2.47 -0.66
N PRO A 107 -17.06 3.04 0.03
CA PRO A 107 -18.22 3.69 -0.59
C PRO A 107 -17.87 4.82 -1.56
#